data_AF-A0A0Q4D0I1-F1
#
_entry.id   AF-A0A0Q4D0I1-F1
#
_cell.length_a   1.000
_cell.length_b   1.000
_cell.length_c   1.000
_cell.angle_alpha   90.00
_cell.angle_beta   90.00
_cell.angle_gamma   90.00
#
_symmetry.space_group_name_H-M   'P 1'
#
loop_
_entity.id
_entity.type
_entity.pdbx_description
1 polymer ?
#
loop_
_entity_poly.entity_id
_entity_poly.type
_entity_poly.pdbx_seq_one_letter_code
_entity_poly.pdbx_strand_id
1 'polypeptide(L)'
;MATYRVRHDGWTPQRQRAFLRALSETGSVRDACVRAQISTTSAYRMRDRSMAFDRAWRRAMAKVAPTIEQAAYERAVLGWEEPVWHGGKIVGHRRRYSDGLLRLLLTRGVGDARRDGEEAIVANMATQAETDAMLIARIDGMKRRIEAEKAQQALPAPTPAVTNRAEQQGNGDAGDADRGTAGAVRHGDGPRIWTLSG
;
A
#
# COMPACT_ATOMS: atom_id res chain seq x y z
N MET A 1 -9.68 47.32 -20.02
CA MET A 1 -9.69 45.96 -20.61
C MET A 1 -8.85 45.04 -19.73
N ALA A 2 -9.49 44.15 -18.97
CA ALA A 2 -8.77 43.23 -18.09
C ALA A 2 -7.98 42.22 -18.93
N THR A 3 -6.65 42.35 -18.94
CA THR A 3 -5.73 41.38 -19.53
C THR A 3 -5.89 40.06 -18.80
N TYR A 4 -6.40 39.04 -19.50
CA TYR A 4 -6.49 37.67 -19.02
C TYR A 4 -5.08 37.18 -18.67
N ARG A 5 -4.75 37.18 -17.39
CA ARG A 5 -3.49 36.64 -16.88
C ARG A 5 -3.58 35.13 -17.07
N VAL A 6 -2.99 34.64 -18.17
CA VAL A 6 -2.85 33.20 -18.44
C VAL A 6 -2.39 32.57 -17.15
N ARG A 7 -3.24 31.73 -16.55
CA ARG A 7 -2.80 30.90 -15.43
C ARG A 7 -1.74 30.03 -16.03
N HIS A 8 -0.50 30.41 -15.76
CA HIS A 8 0.64 29.60 -16.05
C HIS A 8 0.52 28.45 -15.06
N ASP A 9 -0.32 27.45 -15.35
CA ASP A 9 -0.14 26.07 -14.88
C ASP A 9 1.37 25.90 -14.88
N GLY A 10 2.01 25.51 -13.77
CA GLY A 10 3.47 25.62 -13.60
C GLY A 10 4.36 24.92 -14.64
N TRP A 11 3.78 24.46 -15.74
CA TRP A 11 4.29 23.94 -16.99
C TRP A 11 4.49 25.01 -18.09
N THR A 12 5.63 25.70 -18.03
CA THR A 12 6.13 26.50 -19.18
C THR A 12 6.71 25.56 -20.25
N PRO A 13 6.74 25.96 -21.54
CA PRO A 13 7.46 25.19 -22.56
C PRO A 13 8.92 24.91 -22.17
N GLN A 14 9.57 25.83 -21.45
CA GLN A 14 10.92 25.66 -20.93
C GLN A 14 10.98 24.54 -19.88
N ARG A 15 10.03 24.49 -18.93
CA ARG A 15 9.95 23.44 -17.92
C ARG A 15 9.58 22.08 -18.52
N GLN A 16 8.74 22.04 -19.56
CA GLN A 16 8.48 20.82 -20.33
C GLN A 16 9.75 20.27 -20.96
N ARG A 17 10.54 21.12 -21.61
CA ARG A 17 11.83 20.72 -22.20
C ARG A 17 12.84 20.29 -21.14
N ALA A 18 12.96 21.02 -20.04
CA ALA A 18 13.85 20.68 -18.93
C ALA A 18 13.48 19.33 -18.32
N PHE A 19 12.19 19.09 -18.08
CA PHE A 19 11.67 17.82 -17.58
C PHE A 19 12.00 16.66 -18.52
N LEU A 20 11.65 16.77 -19.81
CA LEU A 20 11.86 15.70 -20.77
C LEU A 20 13.35 15.40 -21.02
N ARG A 21 14.20 16.43 -20.99
CA ARG A 21 15.66 16.27 -21.07
C ARG A 21 16.17 15.48 -19.87
N ALA A 22 15.86 15.93 -18.66
CA ALA A 22 16.27 15.26 -17.44
C ALA A 22 15.78 13.80 -17.39
N LEU A 23 14.53 13.57 -17.81
CA LEU A 23 13.95 12.24 -17.88
C LEU A 23 14.69 11.31 -18.85
N SER A 24 15.13 11.83 -20.00
CA SER A 24 15.92 11.05 -20.96
C SER A 24 17.36 10.78 -20.52
N GLU A 25 17.90 11.58 -19.60
CA GLU A 25 19.25 11.39 -19.06
C GLU A 25 19.26 10.39 -17.90
N THR A 26 18.29 10.47 -16.99
CA THR A 26 18.36 9.72 -15.72
C THR A 26 17.38 8.58 -15.59
N GLY A 27 16.31 8.54 -16.39
CA GLY A 27 15.26 7.54 -16.20
C GLY A 27 14.34 7.78 -15.00
N SER A 28 14.66 8.76 -14.15
CA SER A 28 13.95 8.97 -12.88
C SER A 28 13.00 10.16 -12.96
N VAL A 29 11.71 9.89 -12.78
CA VAL A 29 10.66 10.93 -12.76
C VAL A 29 10.87 11.91 -11.61
N ARG A 30 11.31 11.41 -10.45
CA ARG A 30 11.58 12.24 -9.26
C ARG A 30 12.71 13.23 -9.54
N ASP A 31 13.82 12.75 -10.10
CA ASP A 31 14.96 13.59 -10.46
C ASP A 31 14.58 14.61 -11.55
N ALA A 32 13.85 14.17 -12.58
CA ALA A 32 13.35 15.05 -13.62
C ALA A 32 12.42 16.15 -13.08
N CYS A 33 11.57 15.83 -12.10
CA CYS A 33 10.70 16.79 -11.41
C CYS A 33 11.50 17.83 -10.62
N VAL A 34 12.54 17.38 -9.89
CA VAL A 34 13.44 18.27 -9.15
C VAL A 34 14.14 19.24 -10.11
N ARG A 35 14.70 18.75 -11.22
CA ARG A 35 15.38 19.61 -12.22
C ARG A 35 14.43 20.56 -12.93
N ALA A 36 13.19 20.15 -13.18
CA ALA A 36 12.17 20.99 -13.79
C ALA A 36 11.44 21.92 -12.81
N GLN A 37 11.70 21.79 -11.50
CA GLN A 37 11.06 22.53 -10.42
C GLN A 37 9.52 22.38 -10.44
N ILE A 38 9.06 21.15 -10.63
CA ILE A 38 7.64 20.78 -10.68
C ILE A 38 7.40 19.59 -9.74
N SER A 39 6.20 19.49 -9.15
CA SER A 39 5.83 18.33 -8.34
C SER A 39 5.53 17.09 -9.20
N THR A 40 5.85 15.91 -8.67
CA THR A 40 5.55 14.61 -9.30
C THR A 40 4.08 14.46 -9.63
N THR A 41 3.18 14.85 -8.73
CA THR A 41 1.72 14.82 -8.95
C THR A 41 1.30 15.70 -10.13
N SER A 42 1.92 16.88 -10.31
CA SER A 42 1.65 17.76 -11.44
C SER A 42 2.16 17.17 -12.78
N ALA A 43 3.26 16.43 -12.75
CA ALA A 43 3.80 15.75 -13.93
C ALA A 43 2.88 14.64 -14.44
N TYR A 44 2.37 13.80 -13.55
CA TYR A 44 1.38 12.78 -13.93
C TYR A 44 0.07 13.42 -14.42
N ARG A 45 -0.45 14.44 -13.73
CA ARG A 45 -1.64 15.18 -14.19
C ARG A 45 -1.44 15.85 -15.55
N MET A 46 -0.22 16.26 -15.90
CA MET A 46 0.06 16.80 -17.24
C MET A 46 0.07 15.70 -18.30
N ARG A 47 0.64 14.54 -17.96
CA ARG A 47 0.67 13.35 -18.80
C ARG A 47 -0.74 12.90 -19.17
N ASP A 48 -1.65 12.86 -18.20
CA ASP A 48 -3.04 12.43 -18.43
C ASP A 48 -3.81 13.44 -19.28
N ARG A 49 -3.53 14.74 -19.13
CA ARG A 49 -4.21 15.83 -19.86
C ARG A 49 -3.69 16.05 -21.28
N SER A 50 -2.48 15.59 -21.62
CA SER A 50 -1.84 15.86 -22.91
C SER A 50 -1.21 14.62 -23.52
N MET A 51 -1.87 14.09 -24.55
CA MET A 51 -1.34 12.98 -25.35
C MET A 51 0.01 13.31 -26.02
N ALA A 52 0.22 14.58 -26.40
CA ALA A 52 1.48 15.02 -26.98
C ALA A 52 2.64 14.91 -25.97
N PHE A 53 2.37 15.28 -24.71
CA PHE A 53 3.34 15.16 -23.63
C PHE A 53 3.59 13.70 -23.24
N ASP A 54 2.55 12.84 -23.16
CA ASP A 54 2.74 11.40 -22.92
C ASP A 54 3.64 10.76 -23.99
N ARG A 55 3.42 11.07 -25.26
CA ARG A 55 4.27 10.56 -26.35
C ARG A 55 5.71 11.06 -26.23
N ALA A 56 5.92 12.33 -25.88
CA ALA A 56 7.26 12.87 -25.66
C ALA A 56 7.95 12.21 -24.45
N TRP A 57 7.20 11.94 -23.38
CA TRP A 57 7.64 11.22 -22.19
C TRP A 57 8.10 9.80 -22.52
N ARG A 58 7.27 9.04 -23.23
CA ARG A 58 7.62 7.67 -23.68
C ARG A 58 8.89 7.66 -24.53
N ARG A 59 9.02 8.63 -25.45
CA ARG A 59 10.25 8.80 -26.26
C ARG A 59 11.47 9.15 -25.41
N ALA A 60 11.30 9.96 -24.37
CA ALA A 60 12.38 10.28 -23.45
C ALA A 60 12.82 9.03 -22.68
N MET A 61 11.88 8.25 -22.14
CA MET A 61 12.18 6.99 -21.43
C MET A 61 12.86 5.95 -22.33
N ALA A 62 12.48 5.87 -23.60
CA ALA A 62 13.11 4.94 -24.54
C ALA A 62 14.58 5.28 -24.87
N LYS A 63 15.03 6.51 -24.58
CA LYS A 63 16.43 6.92 -24.79
C LYS A 63 17.34 6.66 -23.59
N VAL A 64 16.75 6.35 -22.45
CA VAL A 64 17.50 6.18 -21.21
C VAL A 64 18.37 4.94 -21.34
N ALA A 65 19.65 5.08 -21.05
CA ALA A 65 20.57 3.94 -21.00
C ALA A 65 20.07 2.93 -19.96
N PRO A 66 20.17 1.62 -20.22
CA PRO A 66 19.78 0.62 -19.23
C PRO A 66 20.53 0.88 -17.92
N THR A 67 19.85 0.70 -16.79
CA THR A 67 20.50 0.80 -15.47
C THR A 67 21.61 -0.23 -15.37
N ILE A 68 22.57 -0.02 -14.47
CA ILE A 68 23.65 -0.99 -14.24
C ILE A 68 23.04 -2.35 -13.86
N GLU A 69 21.97 -2.35 -13.07
CA GLU A 69 21.21 -3.54 -12.70
C GLU A 69 20.61 -4.23 -13.92
N GLN A 70 19.98 -3.48 -14.83
CA GLN A 70 19.41 -4.05 -16.06
C GLN A 70 20.50 -4.59 -16.98
N ALA A 71 21.59 -3.84 -17.18
CA ALA A 71 22.73 -4.27 -17.98
C ALA A 71 23.46 -5.49 -17.37
N ALA A 72 23.45 -5.60 -16.03
CA ALA A 72 23.94 -6.77 -15.33
C ALA A 72 23.00 -7.97 -15.52
N TYR A 73 21.69 -7.76 -15.42
CA TYR A 73 20.68 -8.80 -15.68
C TYR A 73 20.79 -9.34 -17.10
N GLU A 74 20.88 -8.47 -18.11
CA GLU A 74 21.03 -8.88 -19.50
C GLU A 74 22.28 -9.77 -19.68
N ARG A 75 23.42 -9.37 -19.11
CA ARG A 75 24.67 -10.17 -19.18
C ARG A 75 24.64 -11.46 -18.37
N ALA A 76 23.95 -11.48 -17.24
CA ALA A 76 23.89 -12.61 -16.33
C ALA A 76 22.87 -13.66 -16.80
N VAL A 77 21.68 -13.22 -17.21
CA VAL A 77 20.50 -14.06 -17.46
C VAL A 77 20.27 -14.31 -18.94
N LEU A 78 20.30 -13.26 -19.77
CA LEU A 78 20.10 -13.41 -21.22
C LEU A 78 21.40 -13.83 -21.93
N GLY A 79 22.54 -13.41 -21.37
CA GLY A 79 23.87 -13.65 -21.89
C GLY A 79 24.24 -12.66 -23.00
N TRP A 80 25.50 -12.72 -23.44
CA TRP A 80 26.04 -11.89 -24.52
C TRP A 80 26.81 -12.73 -25.54
N GLU A 81 26.91 -12.25 -26.78
CA GLU A 81 27.62 -12.95 -27.85
C GLU A 81 29.11 -12.58 -27.84
N GLU A 82 29.93 -13.57 -27.49
CA GLU A 82 31.39 -13.48 -27.55
C GLU A 82 31.87 -13.96 -28.93
N PRO A 83 32.53 -13.11 -29.73
CA PRO A 83 33.09 -13.55 -31.00
C PRO A 83 34.25 -14.50 -30.76
N VAL A 84 34.19 -15.68 -31.37
CA VAL A 84 35.25 -16.70 -31.32
C VAL A 84 36.23 -16.42 -32.45
N TRP A 85 37.43 -16.01 -32.09
CA TRP A 85 38.50 -15.70 -33.03
C TRP A 85 39.37 -16.91 -33.30
N HIS A 86 39.68 -17.18 -34.57
CA HIS A 86 40.67 -18.17 -34.95
C HIS A 86 41.41 -17.70 -36.20
N GLY A 87 42.74 -17.66 -36.13
CA GLY A 87 43.60 -17.20 -37.23
C GLY A 87 43.34 -15.75 -37.69
N GLY A 88 42.96 -14.85 -36.77
CA GLY A 88 42.68 -13.44 -37.08
C GLY A 88 41.31 -13.18 -37.74
N LYS A 89 40.47 -14.21 -37.89
CA LYS A 89 39.09 -14.09 -38.39
C LYS A 89 38.09 -14.49 -37.30
N ILE A 90 36.92 -13.86 -37.30
CA ILE A 90 35.79 -14.29 -36.46
C ILE A 90 35.22 -15.56 -37.11
N VAL A 91 35.32 -16.68 -36.39
CA VAL A 91 34.90 -18.01 -36.88
C VAL A 91 33.51 -18.39 -36.34
N GLY A 92 33.00 -17.67 -35.35
CA GLY A 92 31.63 -17.82 -34.87
C GLY A 92 31.32 -16.91 -33.69
N HIS A 93 30.12 -17.05 -33.14
CA HIS A 93 29.69 -16.36 -31.92
C HIS A 93 29.27 -17.41 -30.89
N ARG A 94 29.74 -17.25 -29.66
CA ARG A 94 29.35 -18.09 -28.52
C ARG A 94 28.58 -17.23 -27.54
N ARG A 95 27.38 -17.67 -27.15
CA ARG A 95 26.65 -17.00 -26.07
C ARG A 95 27.28 -17.34 -24.71
N ARG A 96 27.62 -16.31 -23.94
CA ARG A 96 28.23 -16.37 -22.61
C ARG A 96 27.32 -15.74 -21.57
N TYR A 97 27.36 -16.29 -20.37
CA TYR A 97 26.64 -15.80 -19.20
C TYR A 97 27.64 -15.39 -18.13
N SER A 98 27.30 -14.41 -17.30
CA SER A 98 28.17 -13.96 -16.20
C SER A 98 27.65 -14.48 -14.85
N ASP A 99 28.25 -15.56 -14.37
CA ASP A 99 27.89 -16.19 -13.09
C ASP A 99 28.15 -15.26 -11.88
N GLY A 100 29.16 -14.39 -11.99
CA GLY A 100 29.47 -13.39 -10.96
C GLY A 100 28.37 -12.32 -10.84
N LEU A 101 27.89 -11.80 -11.98
CA LEU A 101 26.77 -10.87 -11.98
C LEU A 101 25.47 -11.55 -11.56
N LEU A 102 25.24 -12.80 -11.96
CA LEU A 102 24.09 -13.58 -11.51
C LEU A 102 24.08 -13.73 -9.98
N ARG A 103 25.22 -14.10 -9.39
CA ARG A 103 25.37 -14.21 -7.94
C ARG A 103 25.13 -12.87 -7.24
N LEU A 104 25.70 -11.78 -7.75
CA LEU A 104 25.50 -10.44 -7.19
C LEU A 104 24.02 -10.03 -7.19
N LEU A 105 23.31 -10.28 -8.29
CA LEU A 105 21.88 -9.99 -8.41
C LEU A 105 21.05 -10.81 -7.42
N LEU A 106 21.36 -12.09 -7.22
CA LEU A 106 20.66 -12.93 -6.25
C LEU A 106 20.92 -12.47 -4.81
N THR A 107 22.16 -12.18 -4.45
CA THR A 107 22.51 -11.71 -3.10
C THR A 107 21.87 -10.36 -2.80
N ARG A 108 21.88 -9.43 -3.77
CA ARG A 108 21.22 -8.14 -3.64
C ARG A 108 19.71 -8.28 -3.58
N GLY A 109 19.09 -9.06 -4.46
CA GLY A 109 17.64 -9.25 -4.48
C GLY A 109 17.09 -9.85 -3.19
N VAL A 110 17.82 -10.78 -2.55
CA VAL A 110 17.47 -11.31 -1.22
C VAL A 110 17.59 -10.24 -0.13
N GLY A 111 18.59 -9.35 -0.21
CA GLY A 111 18.77 -8.22 0.70
C GLY A 111 17.73 -7.11 0.52
N ASP A 112 17.42 -6.75 -0.73
CA ASP A 112 16.42 -5.74 -1.08
C ASP A 112 15.02 -6.20 -0.68
N ALA A 113 14.64 -7.47 -0.92
CA ALA A 113 13.36 -8.01 -0.45
C ALA A 113 13.21 -7.96 1.09
N ARG A 114 14.31 -8.19 1.82
CA ARG A 114 14.34 -8.08 3.28
C ARG A 114 14.19 -6.62 3.72
N ARG A 115 14.93 -5.71 3.08
CA ARG A 115 14.91 -4.27 3.37
C ARG A 115 13.58 -3.64 3.01
N ASP A 116 12.99 -3.97 1.87
CA ASP A 116 11.66 -3.50 1.47
C ASP A 116 10.59 -3.97 2.46
N GLY A 117 10.75 -5.16 3.04
CA GLY A 117 9.93 -5.62 4.16
C GLY A 117 10.10 -4.75 5.41
N GLU A 118 11.32 -4.42 5.80
CA GLU A 118 11.63 -3.53 6.94
C GLU A 118 11.16 -2.08 6.67
N GLU A 119 11.36 -1.53 5.47
CA GLU A 119 10.92 -0.20 5.06
C GLU A 119 9.41 -0.12 4.90
N ALA A 120 8.73 -1.16 4.43
CA ALA A 120 7.26 -1.21 4.41
C ALA A 120 6.67 -1.26 5.82
N ILE A 121 7.35 -1.89 6.78
CA ILE A 121 6.96 -1.83 8.20
C ILE A 121 7.12 -0.39 8.73
N VAL A 122 8.23 0.29 8.41
CA VAL A 122 8.48 1.67 8.82
C VAL A 122 7.53 2.67 8.15
N ALA A 123 7.24 2.49 6.86
CA ALA A 123 6.32 3.34 6.10
C ALA A 123 4.85 3.19 6.54
N ASN A 124 4.49 2.02 7.08
CA ASN A 124 3.19 1.76 7.70
C ASN A 124 3.15 2.07 9.20
N MET A 125 4.25 2.57 9.79
CA MET A 125 4.25 3.03 11.17
C MET A 125 3.53 4.37 11.25
N ALA A 126 2.46 4.44 12.05
CA ALA A 126 1.77 5.69 12.34
C ALA A 126 2.77 6.72 12.86
N THR A 127 2.63 7.98 12.46
CA THR A 127 3.53 9.03 12.93
C THR A 127 3.48 9.12 14.46
N GLN A 128 4.56 9.56 15.10
CA GLN A 128 4.66 9.55 16.57
C GLN A 128 3.49 10.30 17.24
N ALA A 129 3.04 11.40 16.64
CA ALA A 129 1.87 12.17 17.08
C ALA A 129 0.54 11.40 16.96
N GLU A 130 0.37 10.56 15.93
CA GLU A 130 -0.83 9.74 15.76
C GLU A 130 -0.86 8.56 16.75
N THR A 131 0.31 7.98 17.04
CA THR A 131 0.47 6.91 18.04
C THR A 131 0.20 7.44 19.46
N ASP A 132 0.74 8.63 19.78
CA ASP A 132 0.54 9.29 21.08
C ASP A 132 -0.93 9.67 21.29
N ALA A 133 -1.61 10.18 20.27
CA ALA A 133 -3.03 10.49 20.32
C ALA A 133 -3.91 9.24 20.54
N MET A 134 -3.58 8.13 19.88
CA MET A 134 -4.28 6.85 20.10
C MET A 134 -4.08 6.29 21.51
N LEU A 135 -2.86 6.41 22.07
CA LEU A 135 -2.56 5.98 23.44
C LEU A 135 -3.33 6.82 24.48
N ILE A 136 -3.36 8.14 24.30
CA ILE A 136 -4.12 9.05 25.19
C ILE A 136 -5.62 8.72 25.15
N ALA A 137 -6.20 8.56 23.96
CA ALA A 137 -7.61 8.21 23.82
C ALA A 137 -7.97 6.87 24.48
N ARG A 138 -7.06 5.88 24.41
CA ARG A 138 -7.23 4.56 25.03
C ARG A 138 -7.16 4.63 26.56
N ILE A 139 -6.25 5.44 27.11
CA ILE A 139 -6.12 5.71 28.55
C ILE A 139 -7.36 6.43 29.08
N ASP A 140 -7.86 7.44 28.37
CA ASP A 140 -9.05 8.19 28.79
C ASP A 140 -10.32 7.34 28.74
N GLY A 141 -10.44 6.45 27.75
CA GLY A 141 -11.50 5.44 27.71
C GLY A 141 -11.46 4.49 28.91
N MET A 142 -10.26 4.09 29.34
CA MET A 142 -10.08 3.22 30.50
C MET A 142 -10.41 3.94 31.81
N LYS A 143 -10.00 5.21 31.97
CA LYS A 143 -10.36 6.05 33.12
C LYS A 143 -11.87 6.19 33.27
N ARG A 144 -12.59 6.46 32.18
CA ARG A 144 -14.07 6.54 32.17
C ARG A 144 -14.73 5.24 32.62
N ARG A 145 -14.19 4.09 32.25
CA ARG A 145 -14.70 2.78 32.69
C ARG A 145 -14.50 2.57 34.19
N ILE A 146 -13.31 2.90 34.68
CA ILE A 146 -12.99 2.81 36.12
C ILE A 146 -13.85 3.79 36.93
N GLU A 147 -14.08 5.01 36.44
CA GLU A 147 -14.94 5.99 37.10
C GLU A 147 -16.41 5.56 37.10
N ALA A 148 -16.90 4.98 36.00
CA ALA A 148 -18.24 4.42 35.93
C ALA A 148 -18.42 3.22 36.89
N GLU A 149 -17.42 2.35 37.00
CA GLU A 149 -17.40 1.22 37.92
C GLU A 149 -17.35 1.70 39.38
N LYS A 150 -16.53 2.70 39.69
CA LYS A 150 -16.51 3.35 41.01
C LYS A 150 -17.81 4.08 41.34
N ALA A 151 -18.46 4.72 40.37
CA ALA A 151 -19.74 5.40 40.56
C ALA A 151 -20.89 4.41 40.79
N GLN A 152 -20.85 3.25 40.12
CA GLN A 152 -21.77 2.14 40.38
C GLN A 152 -21.55 1.55 41.78
N GLN A 153 -20.31 1.52 42.26
CA GLN A 153 -19.97 1.03 43.60
C GLN A 153 -20.23 2.06 44.71
N ALA A 154 -20.39 3.34 44.37
CA ALA A 154 -20.72 4.43 45.30
C ALA A 154 -22.24 4.63 45.53
N LEU A 155 -23.10 3.83 44.89
CA LEU A 155 -24.53 3.84 45.18
C LEU A 155 -24.80 3.25 46.58
N PRO A 156 -25.47 3.97 47.51
CA PRO A 156 -25.73 3.43 48.84
C PRO A 156 -26.65 2.20 48.75
N ALA A 157 -26.28 1.14 49.49
CA ALA A 157 -27.07 -0.09 49.59
C ALA A 157 -28.55 0.22 49.91
N PRO A 158 -29.52 -0.43 49.24
CA PRO A 158 -30.93 -0.17 49.52
C PRO A 158 -31.25 -0.54 50.96
N THR A 159 -31.75 0.43 51.72
CA THR A 159 -32.32 0.24 53.06
C THR A 159 -33.46 -0.78 52.97
N PRO A 160 -33.52 -1.81 53.83
CA PRO A 160 -34.60 -2.78 53.77
C PRO A 160 -35.94 -2.12 54.13
N ALA A 161 -36.84 -2.01 53.15
CA ALA A 161 -38.19 -1.52 53.35
C ALA A 161 -39.02 -2.59 54.09
N VAL A 162 -39.35 -2.32 55.35
CA VAL A 162 -40.38 -3.03 56.11
C VAL A 162 -41.69 -2.27 55.95
N THR A 163 -42.75 -2.90 55.41
CA THR A 163 -44.11 -2.89 55.99
C THR A 163 -45.01 -3.94 55.32
N ASN A 164 -45.91 -4.56 56.10
CA ASN A 164 -46.70 -5.77 55.83
C ASN A 164 -48.14 -5.53 55.30
N ARG A 165 -48.73 -6.63 54.77
CA ARG A 165 -50.17 -7.06 54.70
C ARG A 165 -51.08 -6.44 53.62
N ALA A 166 -52.06 -7.12 52.98
CA ALA A 166 -52.67 -8.47 52.99
C ALA A 166 -53.40 -8.66 51.61
N GLU A 167 -53.55 -9.85 51.00
CA GLU A 167 -54.75 -10.75 50.95
C GLU A 167 -54.45 -11.84 49.87
N GLN A 168 -54.37 -13.15 50.16
CA GLN A 168 -55.43 -14.20 50.06
C GLN A 168 -56.21 -14.21 48.71
N GLN A 169 -56.51 -15.31 48.01
CA GLN A 169 -56.13 -16.74 48.02
C GLN A 169 -56.82 -17.38 46.78
N GLY A 170 -56.17 -18.36 46.13
CA GLY A 170 -56.82 -19.45 45.38
C GLY A 170 -57.27 -19.19 43.94
N ASN A 171 -56.70 -19.92 42.98
CA ASN A 171 -57.31 -21.15 42.44
C ASN A 171 -56.38 -21.74 41.36
N GLY A 172 -56.15 -23.06 41.39
CA GLY A 172 -55.58 -23.79 40.27
C GLY A 172 -56.69 -24.21 39.31
N ASP A 173 -56.38 -24.40 38.03
CA ASP A 173 -56.45 -25.70 37.35
C ASP A 173 -56.05 -25.55 35.86
N ALA A 174 -55.76 -26.70 35.28
CA ALA A 174 -55.27 -27.04 33.95
C ALA A 174 -55.95 -26.37 32.73
N GLY A 175 -55.21 -26.35 31.63
CA GLY A 175 -55.72 -25.96 30.31
C GLY A 175 -54.68 -26.05 29.21
N ASP A 176 -54.47 -27.27 28.72
CA ASP A 176 -53.85 -27.63 27.45
C ASP A 176 -54.44 -26.85 26.25
N ALA A 177 -53.59 -26.43 25.29
CA ALA A 177 -53.92 -26.34 23.86
C ALA A 177 -52.75 -25.78 23.02
N ASP A 178 -52.05 -26.73 22.41
CA ASP A 178 -51.46 -26.76 21.08
C ASP A 178 -51.72 -25.63 20.05
N ARG A 179 -50.64 -25.31 19.30
CA ARG A 179 -50.50 -24.87 17.89
C ARG A 179 -49.20 -24.06 17.79
N GLY A 180 -48.14 -24.44 17.07
CA GLY A 180 -48.06 -25.22 15.85
C GLY A 180 -47.51 -24.33 14.72
N THR A 181 -46.38 -24.76 14.12
CA THR A 181 -45.82 -24.35 12.80
C THR A 181 -45.09 -22.99 12.74
N ALA A 182 -43.96 -22.78 12.05
CA ALA A 182 -43.11 -23.54 11.13
C ALA A 182 -41.66 -22.96 11.23
N GLY A 183 -40.57 -23.75 11.13
CA GLY A 183 -39.82 -24.01 9.88
C GLY A 183 -38.96 -22.80 9.46
N ALA A 184 -37.64 -22.81 9.25
CA ALA A 184 -36.62 -23.81 8.86
C ALA A 184 -35.24 -23.26 9.32
N VAL A 185 -34.30 -24.00 9.90
CA VAL A 185 -33.40 -25.05 9.34
C VAL A 185 -32.42 -24.57 8.25
N ARG A 186 -31.19 -24.32 8.73
CA ARG A 186 -29.85 -24.66 8.15
C ARG A 186 -29.32 -23.79 7.00
N HIS A 187 -28.03 -23.66 6.73
CA HIS A 187 -26.76 -24.30 7.12
C HIS A 187 -25.70 -23.18 6.83
N GLY A 188 -24.75 -22.83 7.69
CA GLY A 188 -23.51 -23.57 7.90
C GLY A 188 -22.72 -23.79 6.61
N ASP A 189 -21.74 -22.94 6.28
CA ASP A 189 -20.34 -23.37 6.12
C ASP A 189 -19.38 -22.19 5.85
N GLY A 190 -18.17 -22.25 6.42
CA GLY A 190 -17.13 -21.21 6.31
C GLY A 190 -16.21 -21.39 5.10
N PRO A 191 -15.47 -20.34 4.65
CA PRO A 191 -14.62 -20.47 3.48
C PRO A 191 -13.20 -20.92 3.86
N ARG A 192 -12.79 -22.05 3.26
CA ARG A 192 -11.42 -22.56 3.23
C ARG A 192 -10.65 -21.97 2.04
N ILE A 193 -9.46 -21.45 2.36
CA ILE A 193 -8.18 -21.45 1.63
C ILE A 193 -8.15 -22.18 0.26
N TRP A 194 -7.65 -21.47 -0.76
CA TRP A 194 -7.23 -22.05 -2.05
C TRP A 194 -5.71 -21.96 -2.20
N THR A 195 -5.09 -23.13 -2.46
CA THR A 195 -3.70 -23.30 -2.88
C THR A 195 -3.60 -23.43 -4.41
N LEU A 196 -2.43 -23.02 -4.94
CA LEU A 196 -1.95 -23.16 -6.31
C LEU A 196 -1.99 -24.60 -6.87
N SER A 197 -2.15 -24.77 -8.19
CA SER A 197 -1.06 -25.15 -9.14
C SER A 197 -1.64 -25.59 -10.50
N GLY A 198 -0.91 -25.30 -11.58
CA GLY A 198 -1.19 -25.75 -12.95
C GLY A 198 -0.46 -24.91 -13.97
#